data_AF-A0A409XV13-F1
#
_entry.id   AF-A0A409XV13-F1
#
_cell.length_a   1.000
_cell.length_b   1.000
_cell.length_c   1.000
_cell.angle_alpha   90.00
_cell.angle_beta   90.00
_cell.angle_gamma   90.00
#
_symmetry.space_group_name_H-M   'P 1'
#
loop_
_entity.id
_entity.type
_entity.pdbx_description
1 polymer ?
#
loop_
_entity_poly.entity_id
_entity_poly.type
_entity_poly.pdbx_seq_one_letter_code
_entity_poly.pdbx_strand_id
1 'polypeptide(L)'
;MATTGSGTATGATLEDIPSIAFSGSSGSTVSHHSHKQPSSSSSKTAKVCADLVLKFTPVLLNNSGAILPKGINLDVNFAWTLSCSSASSYKFVLSSATDVKTCDTNELTVETTAFTKGCIVTVSVFNASTKADVESSTQSVVLGRHNIRDIF
;
A
#
# COMPACT_ATOMS: atom_id res chain seq x y z
N MET A 1 -2.05 1.28 14.60
CA MET A 1 -1.15 1.98 13.67
C MET A 1 -1.85 3.24 13.21
N ALA A 2 -1.18 4.39 13.21
CA ALA A 2 -1.82 5.70 13.10
C ALA A 2 -2.15 6.06 11.64
N THR A 3 -3.46 6.13 11.36
CA THR A 3 -4.19 6.48 10.13
C THR A 3 -4.09 7.96 9.69
N THR A 4 -2.98 8.64 9.99
CA THR A 4 -2.84 10.08 9.69
C THR A 4 -2.69 10.36 8.18
N GLY A 5 -2.07 9.44 7.43
CA GLY A 5 -1.93 9.53 5.97
C GLY A 5 -3.27 9.40 5.23
N SER A 6 -4.13 8.48 5.68
CA SER A 6 -5.42 8.19 5.05
C SER A 6 -6.37 9.40 5.08
N GLY A 7 -6.27 10.26 6.10
CA GLY A 7 -7.03 11.51 6.19
C GLY A 7 -6.62 12.58 5.17
N THR A 8 -5.32 12.72 4.88
CA THR A 8 -4.83 13.67 3.86
C THR A 8 -5.13 13.17 2.45
N ALA A 9 -4.94 11.86 2.21
CA ALA A 9 -5.32 11.21 0.96
C ALA A 9 -6.82 11.37 0.67
N THR A 10 -7.66 11.21 1.70
CA THR A 10 -9.10 11.48 1.61
C THR A 10 -9.38 12.91 1.14
N GLY A 11 -8.73 13.91 1.74
CA GLY A 11 -8.91 15.32 1.36
C GLY A 11 -8.59 15.60 -0.11
N ALA A 12 -7.45 15.12 -0.60
CA ALA A 12 -7.08 15.23 -2.02
C ALA A 12 -8.12 14.57 -2.94
N THR A 13 -8.61 13.40 -2.56
CA THR A 13 -9.56 12.62 -3.37
C THR A 13 -10.94 13.28 -3.45
N LEU A 14 -11.35 13.99 -2.38
CA LEU A 14 -12.57 14.80 -2.38
C LEU A 14 -12.48 15.99 -3.34
N GLU A 15 -11.26 16.47 -3.64
CA GLU A 15 -10.96 17.51 -4.61
C GLU A 15 -10.64 16.94 -6.01
N ASP A 16 -11.06 15.69 -6.29
CA ASP A 16 -10.82 14.98 -7.54
C ASP A 16 -9.34 14.75 -7.90
N ILE A 17 -8.43 14.78 -6.91
CA ILE A 17 -7.01 14.46 -7.08
C ILE A 17 -6.75 13.02 -6.65
N PRO A 18 -6.26 12.13 -7.54
CA PRO A 18 -5.89 10.77 -7.17
C PRO A 18 -4.86 10.75 -6.04
N SER A 19 -5.07 9.89 -5.04
CA SER A 19 -4.21 9.86 -3.86
C SER A 19 -3.90 8.45 -3.36
N ILE A 20 -2.76 8.35 -2.67
CA ILE A 20 -2.29 7.15 -2.01
C ILE A 20 -1.61 7.55 -0.69
N ALA A 21 -1.89 6.81 0.37
CA ALA A 21 -1.16 6.89 1.62
C ALA A 21 -0.18 5.70 1.72
N PHE A 22 1.05 5.98 2.13
CA PHE A 22 2.03 4.95 2.44
C PHE A 22 2.38 5.01 3.92
N SER A 23 2.27 3.87 4.58
CA SER A 23 2.45 3.74 6.02
C SER A 23 3.39 2.57 6.28
N GLY A 24 4.39 2.78 7.13
CA GLY A 24 5.32 1.74 7.53
C GLY A 24 5.67 1.91 9.00
N SER A 25 5.68 0.81 9.74
CA SER A 25 6.27 0.82 11.07
C SER A 25 7.79 0.70 10.93
N SER A 26 8.52 1.61 11.55
CA SER A 26 9.98 1.54 11.67
C SER A 26 10.36 1.57 13.14
N GLY A 27 11.64 1.27 13.43
CA GLY A 27 12.22 1.61 14.72
C GLY A 27 12.30 3.13 14.94
N SER A 28 13.29 3.60 15.69
CA SER A 28 13.49 5.03 15.96
C SER A 28 13.52 5.90 14.70
N THR A 29 13.10 7.16 14.83
CA THR A 29 13.20 8.17 13.77
C THR A 29 14.65 8.27 13.26
N VAL A 30 14.79 8.37 11.94
CA VAL A 30 16.10 8.50 11.27
C VAL A 30 16.10 9.71 10.37
N SER A 31 17.28 10.32 10.18
CA SER A 31 17.44 11.39 9.20
C SER A 31 17.17 10.85 7.80
N HIS A 32 16.49 11.65 6.97
CA HIS A 32 16.27 11.28 5.58
C HIS A 32 17.61 11.07 4.84
N HIS A 33 18.72 11.71 5.23
CA HIS A 33 20.02 11.45 4.60
C HIS A 33 20.63 10.08 4.94
N SER A 34 20.21 9.45 6.04
CA SER A 34 20.75 8.18 6.51
C SER A 34 20.42 7.00 5.58
N HIS A 35 19.48 7.16 4.64
CA HIS A 35 19.18 6.12 3.64
C HIS A 35 20.31 5.89 2.63
N LYS A 36 21.27 6.84 2.50
CA LYS A 36 22.38 6.71 1.53
C LYS A 36 23.42 5.68 1.97
N GLN A 37 23.57 5.48 3.28
CA GLN A 37 24.47 4.52 3.90
C GLN A 37 23.80 3.98 5.18
N PRO A 38 22.79 3.10 5.04
CA PRO A 38 22.00 2.67 6.18
C PRO A 38 22.76 1.68 7.06
N SER A 39 23.19 2.13 8.25
CA SER A 39 23.94 1.32 9.22
C SER A 39 23.06 0.72 10.32
N SER A 40 22.03 1.45 10.76
CA SER A 40 21.08 0.99 11.79
C SER A 40 19.90 0.22 11.19
N SER A 41 19.25 -0.62 12.00
CA SER A 41 18.00 -1.31 11.61
C SER A 41 16.94 -0.33 11.10
N SER A 42 16.71 0.79 11.82
CA SER A 42 15.77 1.83 11.39
C SER A 42 16.12 2.43 10.03
N SER A 43 17.40 2.73 9.77
CA SER A 43 17.81 3.30 8.48
C SER A 43 17.69 2.30 7.32
N LYS A 44 17.90 1.00 7.59
CA LYS A 44 17.69 -0.09 6.63
C LYS A 44 16.20 -0.26 6.33
N THR A 45 15.35 -0.27 7.35
CA THR A 45 13.89 -0.32 7.18
C THR A 45 13.39 0.89 6.38
N ALA A 46 13.83 2.11 6.71
CA ALA A 46 13.44 3.31 5.98
C ALA A 46 13.83 3.23 4.48
N LYS A 47 15.02 2.69 4.18
CA LYS A 47 15.46 2.43 2.80
C LYS A 47 14.56 1.41 2.10
N VAL A 48 14.22 0.30 2.75
CA VAL A 48 13.30 -0.71 2.20
C VAL A 48 11.91 -0.12 1.94
N CYS A 49 11.34 0.65 2.86
CA CYS A 49 10.06 1.33 2.65
C CYS A 49 10.11 2.29 1.45
N ALA A 50 11.19 3.07 1.31
CA ALA A 50 11.37 3.94 0.15
C ALA A 50 11.44 3.14 -1.16
N ASP A 51 12.14 2.00 -1.17
CA ASP A 51 12.22 1.13 -2.34
C ASP A 51 10.88 0.48 -2.69
N LEU A 52 10.04 0.16 -1.70
CA LEU A 52 8.68 -0.34 -1.92
C LEU A 52 7.77 0.73 -2.54
N VAL A 53 7.88 1.99 -2.09
CA VAL A 53 7.18 3.12 -2.71
C VAL A 53 7.62 3.27 -4.17
N LEU A 54 8.94 3.25 -4.43
CA LEU A 54 9.48 3.34 -5.79
C LEU A 54 9.14 2.13 -6.67
N LYS A 55 8.86 0.97 -6.10
CA LYS A 55 8.34 -0.19 -6.83
C LYS A 55 6.85 -0.03 -7.16
N PHE A 56 6.05 0.51 -6.24
CA PHE A 56 4.61 0.62 -6.39
C PHE A 56 4.17 1.80 -7.28
N THR A 57 4.71 2.99 -7.03
CA THR A 57 4.24 4.23 -7.67
C THR A 57 4.35 4.22 -9.19
N PRO A 58 5.47 3.80 -9.81
CA PRO A 58 5.55 3.76 -11.27
C PRO A 58 4.51 2.85 -11.90
N VAL A 59 4.18 1.74 -11.23
CA VAL A 59 3.18 0.79 -11.73
C VAL A 59 1.77 1.37 -11.63
N LEU A 60 1.44 2.06 -10.54
CA LEU A 60 0.19 2.81 -10.39
C LEU A 60 0.05 3.92 -11.47
N LEU A 61 1.16 4.61 -11.77
CA LEU A 61 1.19 5.70 -12.74
C LEU A 61 1.27 5.24 -14.20
N ASN A 62 1.67 3.99 -14.45
CA ASN A 62 1.76 3.42 -15.80
C ASN A 62 0.37 3.01 -16.31
N ASN A 63 -0.51 3.99 -16.48
CA ASN A 63 -1.88 3.82 -16.95
C ASN A 63 -2.26 4.92 -17.95
N SER A 64 -2.89 4.55 -19.06
CA SER A 64 -3.47 5.50 -20.01
C SER A 64 -4.89 5.86 -19.56
N GLY A 65 -5.03 6.82 -18.64
CA GLY A 65 -6.33 7.29 -18.15
C GLY A 65 -6.28 7.83 -16.73
N ALA A 66 -7.45 7.99 -16.10
CA ALA A 66 -7.50 8.35 -14.68
C ALA A 66 -6.75 7.30 -13.85
N ILE A 67 -5.92 7.73 -12.89
CA ILE A 67 -5.07 6.84 -12.09
C ILE A 67 -5.92 5.92 -11.20
N LEU A 68 -6.92 6.47 -10.52
CA LEU A 68 -7.94 5.76 -9.73
C LEU A 68 -9.36 6.14 -10.19
N PRO A 69 -10.39 5.33 -9.88
CA PRO A 69 -11.78 5.77 -10.04
C PRO A 69 -12.04 7.02 -9.18
N LYS A 70 -13.02 7.84 -9.58
CA LYS A 70 -13.39 9.04 -8.83
C LYS A 70 -13.82 8.68 -7.41
N GLY A 71 -13.36 9.45 -6.42
CA GLY A 71 -13.71 9.22 -5.01
C GLY A 71 -12.98 8.05 -4.35
N ILE A 72 -12.01 7.43 -5.04
CA ILE A 72 -11.26 6.27 -4.53
C ILE A 72 -9.81 6.63 -4.23
N ASN A 73 -9.33 6.17 -3.07
CA ASN A 73 -7.94 6.28 -2.64
C ASN A 73 -7.38 4.93 -2.19
N LEU A 74 -6.05 4.84 -2.17
CA LEU A 74 -5.32 3.67 -1.69
C LEU A 74 -4.64 3.95 -0.35
N ASP A 75 -4.61 2.94 0.53
CA ASP A 75 -3.73 2.91 1.71
C ASP A 75 -2.81 1.70 1.59
N VAL A 76 -1.52 1.92 1.73
CA VAL A 76 -0.49 0.89 1.55
C VAL A 76 0.32 0.78 2.83
N ASN A 77 0.21 -0.36 3.52
CA ASN A 77 0.90 -0.60 4.78
C ASN A 77 2.01 -1.64 4.63
N PHE A 78 3.22 -1.28 5.06
CA PHE A 78 4.41 -2.14 5.00
C PHE A 78 4.58 -2.90 6.32
N ALA A 79 4.63 -4.24 6.27
CA ALA A 79 4.96 -5.05 7.44
C ALA A 79 6.39 -4.73 7.92
N TRP A 80 6.53 -4.39 9.21
CA TRP A 80 7.84 -4.29 9.82
C TRP A 80 8.40 -5.68 10.09
N THR A 81 9.56 -5.97 9.52
CA THR A 81 10.28 -7.18 9.83
C THR A 81 11.77 -7.03 9.53
N LEU A 82 12.60 -7.59 10.41
CA LEU A 82 14.05 -7.67 10.21
C LEU A 82 14.45 -8.76 9.21
N SER A 83 13.53 -9.67 8.86
CA SER A 83 13.81 -10.78 7.95
C SER A 83 13.81 -10.40 6.46
N CYS A 84 13.31 -9.22 6.11
CA CYS A 84 13.16 -8.77 4.72
C CYS A 84 14.10 -7.59 4.45
N SER A 85 15.24 -7.88 3.84
CA SER A 85 16.31 -6.90 3.61
C SER A 85 16.16 -6.10 2.32
N SER A 86 15.17 -6.42 1.47
CA SER A 86 14.99 -5.80 0.16
C SER A 86 13.52 -5.70 -0.25
N ALA A 87 13.18 -4.72 -1.09
CA ALA A 87 11.82 -4.58 -1.63
C ALA A 87 11.37 -5.76 -2.50
N SER A 88 12.31 -6.48 -3.15
CA SER A 88 12.00 -7.70 -3.91
C SER A 88 11.56 -8.87 -3.04
N SER A 89 11.88 -8.85 -1.74
CA SER A 89 11.44 -9.88 -0.79
C SER A 89 9.96 -9.74 -0.41
N TYR A 90 9.35 -8.59 -0.68
CA TYR A 90 7.97 -8.30 -0.30
C TYR A 90 6.97 -8.66 -1.40
N LYS A 91 5.83 -9.19 -0.95
CA LYS A 91 4.64 -9.44 -1.78
C LYS A 91 3.56 -8.44 -1.42
N PHE A 92 2.96 -7.84 -2.43
CA PHE A 92 1.80 -6.99 -2.22
C PHE A 92 0.57 -7.89 -2.17
N VAL A 93 -0.37 -7.61 -1.26
CA VAL A 93 -1.64 -8.34 -1.13
C VAL A 93 -2.75 -7.33 -0.94
N LEU A 94 -3.90 -7.59 -1.57
CA LEU A 94 -5.07 -6.76 -1.32
C LEU A 94 -5.60 -7.09 0.08
N SER A 95 -6.00 -6.08 0.84
CA SER A 95 -6.69 -6.24 2.12
C SER A 95 -7.99 -5.48 2.07
N SER A 96 -9.08 -6.16 2.38
CA SER A 96 -10.39 -5.53 2.56
C SER A 96 -11.30 -6.44 3.39
N ALA A 97 -12.39 -5.89 3.91
CA ALA A 97 -13.47 -6.67 4.50
C ALA A 97 -14.48 -7.26 3.48
N THR A 98 -14.34 -7.01 2.17
CA THR A 98 -15.35 -7.41 1.15
C THR A 98 -14.71 -7.81 -0.18
N ASP A 99 -14.91 -9.07 -0.61
CA ASP A 99 -13.86 -9.79 -1.36
C ASP A 99 -13.92 -9.74 -2.89
N VAL A 100 -12.79 -9.36 -3.51
CA VAL A 100 -12.41 -9.86 -4.85
C VAL A 100 -11.61 -11.14 -4.68
N LYS A 101 -11.97 -12.19 -5.45
CA LYS A 101 -11.17 -13.41 -5.52
C LYS A 101 -9.73 -13.07 -5.93
N THR A 102 -8.81 -13.23 -5.00
CA THR A 102 -7.36 -13.07 -5.20
C THR A 102 -6.65 -14.19 -4.45
N CYS A 103 -5.55 -14.72 -5.02
CA CYS A 103 -4.82 -15.86 -4.43
C CYS A 103 -5.70 -17.10 -4.15
N ASP A 104 -6.65 -17.39 -5.04
CA ASP A 104 -7.61 -18.50 -4.93
C ASP A 104 -8.59 -18.51 -3.74
N THR A 105 -8.64 -17.44 -2.94
CA THR A 105 -9.62 -17.28 -1.84
C THR A 105 -10.56 -16.12 -2.07
N ASN A 106 -11.75 -16.21 -1.48
CA ASN A 106 -12.73 -15.13 -1.38
C ASN A 106 -12.73 -14.53 0.04
N GLU A 107 -11.61 -14.61 0.75
CA GLU A 107 -11.46 -14.02 2.08
C GLU A 107 -10.07 -13.41 2.13
N LEU A 108 -10.02 -12.09 1.95
CA LEU A 108 -8.79 -11.33 2.09
C LEU A 108 -8.40 -11.29 3.56
N THR A 109 -7.11 -11.44 3.85
CA THR A 109 -6.66 -11.50 5.24
C THR A 109 -6.75 -10.09 5.84
N VAL A 110 -7.34 -9.97 7.04
CA VAL A 110 -7.25 -8.73 7.83
C VAL A 110 -5.77 -8.33 7.94
N GLU A 111 -5.48 -7.04 7.82
CA GLU A 111 -4.12 -6.50 7.73
C GLU A 111 -3.18 -7.06 8.83
N THR A 112 -3.68 -7.19 10.06
CA THR A 112 -2.95 -7.75 11.19
C THR A 112 -2.52 -9.21 10.98
N THR A 113 -3.36 -10.01 10.33
CA THR A 113 -3.05 -11.39 9.96
C THR A 113 -2.18 -11.47 8.71
N ALA A 114 -2.26 -10.51 7.80
CA ALA A 114 -1.37 -10.45 6.64
C ALA A 114 0.10 -10.23 7.08
N PHE A 115 0.33 -9.37 8.08
CA PHE A 115 1.67 -9.12 8.61
C PHE A 115 2.31 -10.32 9.31
N THR A 116 1.52 -11.28 9.83
CA THR A 116 2.09 -12.50 10.43
C THR A 116 2.60 -13.49 9.38
N LYS A 117 2.26 -13.30 8.10
CA LYS A 117 2.67 -14.18 6.99
C LYS A 117 4.04 -13.84 6.40
N GLY A 118 4.74 -12.83 6.92
CA GLY A 118 6.12 -12.51 6.55
C GLY A 118 6.28 -11.16 5.84
N CYS A 119 7.04 -11.13 4.74
CA CYS A 119 7.33 -9.93 3.96
C CYS A 119 6.11 -9.49 3.14
N ILE A 120 5.10 -8.91 3.80
CA ILE A 120 3.85 -8.52 3.16
C ILE A 120 3.69 -7.00 3.13
N VAL A 121 3.20 -6.49 2.02
CA VAL A 121 2.65 -5.14 1.91
C VAL A 121 1.17 -5.28 1.67
N THR A 122 0.35 -4.69 2.52
CA THR A 122 -1.10 -4.69 2.32
C THR A 122 -1.50 -3.44 1.55
N VAL A 123 -2.47 -3.60 0.66
CA VAL A 123 -3.07 -2.52 -0.12
C VAL A 123 -4.56 -2.57 0.13
N SER A 124 -5.10 -1.50 0.69
CA SER A 124 -6.54 -1.35 0.91
C SER A 124 -7.10 -0.25 0.01
N VAL A 125 -8.33 -0.45 -0.46
CA VAL A 125 -9.03 0.48 -1.37
C VAL A 125 -10.21 1.07 -0.62
N PHE A 126 -10.24 2.39 -0.49
CA PHE A 126 -11.26 3.09 0.29
C PHE A 126 -12.06 4.07 -0.55
N ASN A 127 -13.30 4.29 -0.12
CA ASN A 127 -14.10 5.42 -0.56
C ASN A 127 -13.74 6.64 0.29
N ALA A 128 -13.29 7.72 -0.34
CA ALA A 128 -12.85 8.92 0.37
C ALA A 128 -13.96 9.56 1.22
N SER A 129 -15.20 9.55 0.74
CA SER A 129 -16.33 10.18 1.45
C SER A 129 -16.73 9.42 2.71
N THR A 130 -16.71 8.09 2.68
CA THR A 130 -17.13 7.25 3.82
C THR A 130 -15.97 6.75 4.67
N LYS A 131 -14.75 6.77 4.13
CA LYS A 131 -13.54 6.14 4.69
C LYS A 131 -13.69 4.63 4.94
N ALA A 132 -14.67 4.01 4.32
CA ALA A 132 -14.92 2.58 4.40
C ALA A 132 -14.26 1.85 3.23
N ASP A 133 -14.00 0.56 3.43
CA ASP A 133 -13.61 -0.35 2.36
C ASP A 133 -14.65 -0.28 1.23
N VAL A 134 -14.17 -0.37 -0.01
CA VAL A 134 -15.06 -0.43 -1.17
C VAL A 134 -15.49 -1.86 -1.46
N GLU A 135 -16.64 -1.99 -2.12
CA GLU A 135 -17.15 -3.26 -2.65
C GLU A 135 -16.15 -3.92 -3.63
N SER A 136 -16.25 -5.25 -3.76
CA SER A 136 -15.36 -6.05 -4.59
C SER A 136 -15.33 -5.63 -6.06
N SER A 137 -16.44 -5.17 -6.61
CA SER A 137 -16.49 -4.65 -8.00
C SER A 137 -15.54 -3.47 -8.20
N THR A 138 -15.42 -2.58 -7.21
CA THR A 138 -14.52 -1.41 -7.27
C THR A 138 -13.07 -1.83 -7.10
N GLN A 139 -12.79 -2.76 -6.18
CA GLN A 139 -11.46 -3.35 -6.03
C GLN A 139 -10.99 -4.03 -7.31
N SER A 140 -11.89 -4.76 -8.00
CA SER A 140 -11.58 -5.44 -9.26
C SER A 140 -11.23 -4.43 -10.36
N VAL A 141 -11.88 -3.27 -10.39
CA VAL A 141 -11.52 -2.18 -11.29
C VAL A 141 -10.12 -1.63 -10.98
N VAL A 142 -9.77 -1.47 -9.71
CA VAL A 142 -8.43 -1.03 -9.30
C VAL A 142 -7.37 -2.08 -9.67
N LEU A 143 -7.61 -3.37 -9.39
CA LEU A 143 -6.71 -4.46 -9.77
C LEU A 143 -6.57 -4.62 -11.28
N GLY A 144 -7.67 -4.53 -12.00
CA GLY A 144 -7.74 -4.71 -13.46
C GLY A 144 -7.10 -3.58 -14.25
N ARG A 145 -6.68 -2.49 -13.60
CA ARG A 145 -5.95 -1.40 -14.26
C ARG A 145 -4.52 -1.82 -14.56
N HIS A 146 -4.40 -2.24 -15.83
CA HIS A 146 -3.28 -2.55 -16.72
C HIS A 146 -1.91 -2.98 -16.19
N ASN A 147 -1.47 -2.62 -14.99
CA ASN A 147 -0.21 -3.11 -14.42
C ASN A 147 -0.26 -3.28 -12.89
N ILE A 148 -1.31 -2.84 -12.19
CA ILE A 148 -1.42 -3.00 -10.73
C ILE A 148 -1.34 -4.47 -10.32
N ARG A 149 -1.91 -5.38 -11.13
CA ARG A 149 -1.79 -6.83 -10.96
C ARG A 149 -0.37 -7.37 -10.99
N ASP A 150 0.58 -6.71 -11.67
CA ASP A 150 1.97 -7.18 -11.75
C ASP A 150 2.76 -6.93 -10.46
N ILE A 151 2.17 -6.17 -9.53
CA ILE A 151 2.71 -5.92 -8.19
C ILE A 151 2.28 -7.02 -7.20
N PHE A 152 1.08 -7.58 -7.40
CA PHE A 152 0.44 -8.59 -6.53
C PHE A 152 0.91 -10.00 -6.89
#